data_AF-A0AAV3NNA1-F1
#
_entry.id   AF-A0AAV3NNA1-F1
#
_cell.length_a   1.000
_cell.length_b   1.000
_cell.length_c   1.000
_cell.angle_alpha   90.00
_cell.angle_beta   90.00
_cell.angle_gamma   90.00
#
_symmetry.space_group_name_H-M   'P 1'
#
loop_
_entity.id
_entity.type
_entity.pdbx_description
1 polymer ?
#
loop_
_entity_poly.entity_id
_entity_poly.type
_entity_poly.pdbx_seq_one_letter_code
_entity_poly.pdbx_strand_id
1 'polypeptide(L)'
;MSLPIFFLCLLSISLTINADPQPTGVLLNCGGNFAEESGGLKYVVDNNFIRVGNKSAINQPNILPILKTVRYFPNAKAKKYCYNFQSSSGEKYLVKTIYYYGGFDGGIEPPVFDQIIDGTKWNTVDTREDFKDGLVSYYEVIVMAHSRMLSLCLARNQHTRSSPFISAIEVHHLEGSLYNSTDFDKHALVTVARSTFGSANIEIIGYEFYL
;
A
#
# COMPACT_ATOMS: atom_id res chain seq x y z
N MET A 1 24.89 -48.72 -51.00
CA MET A 1 24.20 -49.26 -49.81
C MET A 1 24.26 -48.20 -48.73
N SER A 2 23.19 -47.41 -48.60
CA SER A 2 23.04 -46.31 -47.64
C SER A 2 22.27 -46.83 -46.42
N LEU A 3 22.85 -46.72 -45.22
CA LEU A 3 22.21 -47.06 -43.96
C LEU A 3 21.52 -45.81 -43.37
N PRO A 4 20.27 -45.90 -42.86
CA PRO A 4 19.50 -44.73 -42.46
C PRO A 4 19.68 -44.33 -40.98
N ILE A 5 19.58 -43.01 -40.82
CA ILE A 5 19.17 -42.17 -39.69
C ILE A 5 18.49 -42.90 -38.52
N PHE A 6 19.01 -42.69 -37.30
CA PHE A 6 18.21 -42.70 -36.07
C PHE A 6 18.68 -41.58 -35.14
N PHE A 7 18.11 -40.38 -35.32
CA PHE A 7 18.32 -39.25 -34.41
C PHE A 7 17.22 -39.30 -33.34
N LEU A 8 17.57 -39.75 -32.14
CA LEU A 8 16.67 -39.79 -30.99
C LEU A 8 16.46 -38.35 -30.49
N CYS A 9 15.37 -37.71 -30.91
CA CYS A 9 14.98 -36.40 -30.41
C CYS A 9 14.27 -36.59 -29.06
N LEU A 10 15.02 -36.47 -27.97
CA LEU A 10 14.48 -36.41 -26.61
C LEU A 10 13.73 -35.07 -26.46
N LEU A 11 12.41 -35.08 -26.65
CA LEU A 11 11.55 -33.97 -26.25
C LEU A 11 11.51 -33.90 -24.72
N SER A 12 12.37 -33.06 -24.15
CA SER A 12 12.25 -32.59 -22.78
C SER A 12 11.03 -31.66 -22.69
N ILE A 13 9.89 -32.22 -22.26
CA ILE A 13 8.72 -31.45 -21.85
C ILE A 13 9.14 -30.62 -20.64
N SER A 14 9.37 -29.33 -20.87
CA SER A 14 9.56 -28.38 -19.77
C SER A 14 8.19 -28.19 -19.10
N LEU A 15 7.99 -28.77 -17.92
CA LEU A 15 6.90 -28.36 -17.05
C LEU A 15 7.16 -26.89 -16.68
N THR A 16 6.45 -25.98 -17.33
CA THR A 16 6.35 -24.61 -16.86
C THR A 16 5.50 -24.64 -15.59
N ILE A 17 6.16 -24.59 -14.43
CA ILE A 17 5.50 -24.21 -13.20
C ILE A 17 5.06 -22.76 -13.41
N ASN A 18 3.77 -22.54 -13.63
CA ASN A 18 3.21 -21.19 -13.59
C ASN A 18 3.48 -20.67 -12.17
N ALA A 19 4.38 -19.69 -12.05
CA ALA A 19 4.45 -18.87 -10.85
C ALA A 19 3.08 -18.23 -10.65
N ASP A 20 2.55 -18.36 -9.44
CA ASP A 20 1.27 -17.80 -9.00
C ASP A 20 1.18 -16.32 -9.42
N PRO A 21 0.12 -15.86 -10.11
CA PRO A 21 0.00 -14.45 -10.46
C PRO A 21 0.03 -13.62 -9.17
N GLN A 22 1.08 -12.81 -9.01
CA GLN A 22 1.10 -11.76 -7.99
C GLN A 22 -0.25 -11.01 -7.99
N PRO A 23 -0.74 -10.55 -6.83
CA PRO A 23 -1.89 -9.66 -6.78
C PRO A 23 -1.67 -8.52 -7.77
N THR A 24 -2.68 -8.24 -8.59
CA THR A 24 -2.60 -7.15 -9.56
C THR A 24 -2.54 -5.84 -8.76
N GLY A 25 -1.35 -5.32 -8.48
CA GLY A 25 -1.19 -4.23 -7.54
C GLY A 25 0.25 -3.79 -7.30
N VAL A 26 0.41 -2.72 -6.52
CA VAL A 26 1.69 -2.14 -6.14
C VAL A 26 1.70 -1.93 -4.62
N LEU A 27 2.71 -2.47 -3.96
CA LEU A 27 2.93 -2.32 -2.53
C LEU A 27 4.25 -1.58 -2.30
N LEU A 28 4.24 -0.54 -1.48
CA LEU A 28 5.36 0.36 -1.29
C LEU A 28 5.87 0.31 0.15
N ASN A 29 7.18 0.11 0.30
CA ASN A 29 7.94 0.36 1.52
C ASN A 29 8.39 1.84 1.52
N CYS A 30 7.63 2.71 2.18
CA CYS A 30 7.83 4.14 2.10
C CYS A 30 9.07 4.58 2.90
N GLY A 31 9.96 5.31 2.25
CA GLY A 31 11.23 5.72 2.86
C GLY A 31 12.28 4.60 2.94
N GLY A 32 11.97 3.39 2.48
CA GLY A 32 12.91 2.30 2.34
C GLY A 32 13.99 2.57 1.28
N ASN A 33 15.15 1.93 1.43
CA ASN A 33 16.20 1.90 0.40
C ASN A 33 16.20 0.57 -0.38
N PHE A 34 15.51 -0.44 0.15
CA PHE A 34 15.41 -1.76 -0.43
C PHE A 34 13.96 -2.22 -0.37
N ALA A 35 13.62 -3.20 -1.22
CA ALA A 35 12.36 -3.90 -1.10
C ALA A 35 12.36 -4.74 0.17
N GLU A 36 11.20 -4.87 0.80
CA GLU A 36 11.00 -5.64 2.02
C GLU A 36 9.92 -6.70 1.79
N GLU A 37 9.98 -7.77 2.58
CA GLU A 37 8.95 -8.80 2.62
C GLU A 37 8.22 -8.73 3.97
N SER A 38 6.90 -8.72 3.95
CA SER A 38 6.08 -8.65 5.16
C SER A 38 4.74 -9.33 4.92
N GLY A 39 4.40 -10.32 5.75
CA GLY A 39 3.16 -11.10 5.61
C GLY A 39 3.05 -11.80 4.25
N GLY A 40 4.12 -12.45 3.79
CA GLY A 40 4.16 -13.15 2.50
C GLY A 40 4.22 -12.24 1.26
N LEU A 41 4.32 -10.93 1.44
CA LEU A 41 4.13 -9.95 0.37
C LEU A 41 5.35 -9.07 0.19
N LYS A 42 5.66 -8.77 -1.08
CA LYS A 42 6.82 -7.96 -1.47
C LYS A 42 6.43 -6.48 -1.63
N TYR A 43 7.06 -5.64 -0.82
CA TYR A 43 6.93 -4.18 -0.85
C TYR A 43 8.15 -3.57 -1.53
N VAL A 44 7.95 -2.85 -2.63
CA VAL A 44 9.02 -2.19 -3.39
C VAL A 44 9.31 -0.79 -2.87
N VAL A 45 10.46 -0.21 -3.22
CA VAL A 45 10.81 1.16 -2.83
C VAL A 45 9.88 2.19 -3.49
N ASP A 46 9.60 3.28 -2.77
CA ASP A 46 8.58 4.26 -3.17
C ASP A 46 9.10 5.39 -4.09
N ASN A 47 10.40 5.38 -4.41
CA ASN A 47 11.11 6.41 -5.18
C ASN A 47 10.52 6.72 -6.57
N ASN A 48 9.88 5.73 -7.22
CA ASN A 48 9.27 5.92 -8.54
C ASN A 48 7.87 6.54 -8.49
N PHE A 49 7.27 6.60 -7.31
CA PHE A 49 5.88 7.03 -7.11
C PHE A 49 5.79 8.44 -6.53
N ILE A 50 6.86 8.92 -5.87
CA ILE A 50 6.96 10.27 -5.32
C ILE A 50 8.39 10.81 -5.42
N ARG A 51 8.52 12.10 -5.74
CA ARG A 51 9.82 12.76 -5.96
C ARG A 51 10.30 13.62 -4.79
N VAL A 52 9.47 13.81 -3.77
CA VAL A 52 9.70 14.72 -2.65
C VAL A 52 9.60 13.97 -1.32
N GLY A 53 9.91 14.67 -0.23
CA GLY A 53 9.90 14.10 1.11
C GLY A 53 11.24 13.48 1.47
N ASN A 54 11.45 13.36 2.77
CA ASN A 54 12.64 12.85 3.40
C ASN A 54 12.39 11.44 3.91
N LYS A 55 13.46 10.67 4.14
CA LYS A 55 13.41 9.32 4.68
C LYS A 55 13.86 9.33 6.13
N SER A 56 13.23 8.55 6.99
CA SER A 56 13.72 8.30 8.36
C SER A 56 13.61 6.80 8.67
N ALA A 57 14.53 6.30 9.49
CA ALA A 57 14.46 4.96 10.04
C ALA A 57 13.81 5.01 11.42
N ILE A 58 13.06 3.97 11.75
CA ILE A 58 12.46 3.75 13.07
C ILE A 58 13.18 2.57 13.71
N ASN A 59 14.00 2.86 14.71
CA ASN A 59 14.82 1.88 15.40
C ASN A 59 14.09 1.35 16.64
N GLN A 60 13.02 0.58 16.42
CA GLN A 60 12.32 -0.11 17.49
C GLN A 60 12.37 -1.63 17.26
N PRO A 61 12.55 -2.45 18.33
CA PRO A 61 12.53 -3.89 18.20
C PRO A 61 11.11 -4.40 17.89
N ASN A 62 11.01 -5.60 17.30
CA ASN A 62 9.76 -6.33 17.13
C ASN A 62 8.66 -5.64 16.28
N ILE A 63 9.02 -4.70 15.41
CA ILE A 63 8.11 -4.13 14.42
C ILE A 63 8.27 -4.82 13.05
N LEU A 64 7.20 -4.83 12.27
CA LEU A 64 7.20 -5.38 10.91
C LEU A 64 8.24 -4.66 10.03
N PRO A 65 8.89 -5.35 9.06
CA PRO A 65 9.90 -4.75 8.20
C PRO A 65 9.47 -3.46 7.52
N ILE A 66 8.22 -3.40 7.01
CA ILE A 66 7.64 -2.23 6.35
C ILE A 66 7.37 -1.02 7.27
N LEU A 67 7.52 -1.19 8.59
CA LEU A 67 7.36 -0.12 9.58
C LEU A 67 8.70 0.44 10.05
N LYS A 68 9.82 -0.17 9.65
CA LYS A 68 11.18 0.27 10.03
C LYS A 68 11.62 1.54 9.31
N THR A 69 10.90 1.96 8.29
CA THR A 69 11.17 3.20 7.57
C THR A 69 9.90 4.00 7.35
N VAL A 70 10.06 5.31 7.24
CA VAL A 70 8.99 6.23 6.85
C VAL A 70 9.48 7.22 5.82
N ARG A 71 8.57 7.63 4.93
CA ARG A 71 8.72 8.89 4.21
C ARG A 71 7.94 9.98 4.93
N TYR A 72 8.57 11.14 5.14
CA TYR A 72 7.93 12.28 5.78
C TYR A 72 8.13 13.57 4.99
N PHE A 73 7.24 14.54 5.20
CA PHE A 73 7.11 15.72 4.35
C PHE A 73 7.20 17.04 5.16
N PRO A 74 8.43 17.56 5.36
CA PRO A 74 8.66 18.69 6.28
C PRO A 74 8.35 20.08 5.69
N ASN A 75 8.19 20.21 4.38
CA ASN A 75 7.98 21.52 3.74
C ASN A 75 6.58 22.11 4.03
N ALA A 76 6.46 22.90 5.08
CA ALA A 76 5.17 23.49 5.46
C ALA A 76 4.55 24.45 4.40
N LYS A 77 5.30 24.86 3.37
CA LYS A 77 4.76 25.72 2.27
C LYS A 77 3.96 24.92 1.24
N ALA A 78 4.20 23.62 1.11
CA ALA A 78 3.44 22.78 0.19
C ALA A 78 2.08 22.41 0.80
N LYS A 79 1.01 22.52 0.01
CA LYS A 79 -0.35 22.19 0.46
C LYS A 79 -0.57 20.67 0.57
N LYS A 80 0.01 19.91 -0.35
CA LYS A 80 -0.13 18.45 -0.42
C LYS A 80 1.09 17.78 -1.07
N TYR A 81 1.27 16.50 -0.80
CA TYR A 81 2.32 15.64 -1.32
C TYR A 81 1.70 14.38 -1.91
N CYS A 82 1.89 14.13 -3.20
CA CYS A 82 1.13 13.11 -3.93
C CYS A 82 2.02 11.99 -4.45
N TYR A 83 1.62 10.77 -4.13
CA TYR A 83 2.02 9.56 -4.84
C TYR A 83 1.15 9.40 -6.09
N ASN A 84 1.75 8.92 -7.17
CA ASN A 84 1.03 8.66 -8.42
C ASN A 84 1.19 7.20 -8.84
N PHE A 85 0.07 6.53 -9.05
CA PHE A 85 -0.01 5.14 -9.46
C PHE A 85 -0.59 5.05 -10.88
N GLN A 86 -0.08 4.14 -11.70
CA GLN A 86 -0.72 3.84 -12.97
C GLN A 86 -2.08 3.18 -12.71
N SER A 87 -3.10 3.63 -13.41
CA SER A 87 -4.46 3.11 -13.29
C SER A 87 -5.14 3.01 -14.65
N SER A 88 -6.28 2.33 -14.69
CA SER A 88 -7.16 2.28 -15.85
C SER A 88 -8.49 2.92 -15.50
N SER A 89 -8.96 3.81 -16.36
CA SER A 89 -10.25 4.46 -16.18
C SER A 89 -11.37 3.43 -16.15
N GLY A 90 -12.27 3.51 -15.17
CA GLY A 90 -13.37 2.57 -14.96
C GLY A 90 -13.02 1.36 -14.08
N GLU A 91 -11.74 1.13 -13.79
CA GLU A 91 -11.30 0.05 -12.92
C GLU A 91 -11.33 0.45 -11.44
N LYS A 92 -11.56 -0.54 -10.57
CA LYS A 92 -11.66 -0.37 -9.12
C LYS A 92 -10.31 -0.65 -8.46
N TYR A 93 -10.00 0.13 -7.43
CA TYR A 93 -8.78 0.00 -6.66
C TYR A 93 -9.05 0.07 -5.16
N LEU A 94 -8.53 -0.91 -4.42
CA LEU A 94 -8.35 -0.81 -2.97
C LEU A 94 -7.03 -0.07 -2.70
N VAL A 95 -7.10 1.05 -2.00
CA VAL A 95 -5.93 1.79 -1.52
C VAL A 95 -5.88 1.70 0.00
N LYS A 96 -4.81 1.14 0.51
CA LYS A 96 -4.52 1.04 1.95
C LYS A 96 -3.28 1.87 2.27
N THR A 97 -3.41 2.77 3.23
CA THR A 97 -2.31 3.58 3.75
C THR A 97 -1.98 3.15 5.18
N ILE A 98 -0.69 2.96 5.46
CA ILE A 98 -0.21 2.43 6.73
C ILE A 98 0.72 3.44 7.39
N TYR A 99 0.47 3.71 8.67
CA TYR A 99 1.15 4.72 9.45
C TYR A 99 1.64 4.13 10.78
N TYR A 100 2.95 4.14 10.94
CA TYR A 100 3.60 3.89 12.22
C TYR A 100 4.53 5.06 12.54
N TYR A 101 4.18 5.85 13.55
CA TYR A 101 4.91 7.07 13.86
C TYR A 101 6.28 6.77 14.48
N GLY A 102 6.33 5.88 15.48
CA GLY A 102 7.57 5.41 16.10
C GLY A 102 8.53 6.50 16.64
N GLY A 103 8.09 7.75 16.74
CA GLY A 103 8.93 8.90 17.10
C GLY A 103 10.00 9.25 16.05
N PHE A 104 9.76 9.00 14.77
CA PHE A 104 10.78 9.09 13.70
C PHE A 104 11.48 10.46 13.57
N ASP A 105 10.88 11.54 14.07
CA ASP A 105 11.40 12.91 14.05
C ASP A 105 11.82 13.42 15.44
N GLY A 106 11.81 12.55 16.46
CA GLY A 106 12.10 12.89 17.86
C GLY A 106 10.98 13.67 18.57
N GLY A 107 9.83 13.87 17.93
CA GLY A 107 8.68 14.53 18.53
C GLY A 107 7.86 13.62 19.45
N ILE A 108 7.16 14.21 20.41
CA ILE A 108 6.32 13.50 21.40
C ILE A 108 4.86 13.32 20.97
N GLU A 109 4.43 13.97 19.87
CA GLU A 109 3.06 13.88 19.36
C GLU A 109 3.08 13.76 17.83
N PRO A 110 2.44 12.72 17.26
CA PRO A 110 2.27 12.58 15.81
C PRO A 110 1.49 13.75 15.18
N PRO A 111 1.76 14.09 13.91
CA PRO A 111 0.97 15.09 13.19
C PRO A 111 -0.41 14.55 12.80
N VAL A 112 -1.41 15.42 12.87
CA VAL A 112 -2.74 15.20 12.27
C VAL A 112 -2.78 15.83 10.88
N PHE A 113 -3.19 15.08 9.85
CA PHE A 113 -3.19 15.55 8.46
C PHE A 113 -4.24 14.84 7.61
N ASP A 114 -4.57 15.38 6.44
CA ASP A 114 -5.62 14.84 5.58
C ASP A 114 -5.06 13.90 4.51
N GLN A 115 -5.85 12.91 4.15
CA GLN A 115 -5.62 12.07 2.97
C GLN A 115 -6.59 12.48 1.86
N ILE A 116 -6.09 12.55 0.64
CA ILE A 116 -6.83 12.95 -0.55
C ILE A 116 -6.59 11.91 -1.64
N ILE A 117 -7.66 11.44 -2.28
CA ILE A 117 -7.59 10.57 -3.45
C ILE A 117 -8.22 11.29 -4.64
N ASP A 118 -7.48 11.42 -5.74
CA ASP A 118 -7.90 12.14 -6.95
C ASP A 118 -8.51 13.53 -6.72
N GLY A 119 -7.95 14.25 -5.74
CA GLY A 119 -8.38 15.60 -5.38
C GLY A 119 -9.51 15.67 -4.34
N THR A 120 -10.10 14.53 -3.98
CA THR A 120 -11.16 14.42 -2.97
C THR A 120 -10.60 13.96 -1.62
N LYS A 121 -10.83 14.73 -0.56
CA LYS A 121 -10.50 14.31 0.81
C LYS A 121 -11.36 13.11 1.19
N TRP A 122 -10.74 12.06 1.70
CA TRP A 122 -11.46 10.84 2.12
C TRP A 122 -11.28 10.51 3.60
N ASN A 123 -10.14 10.86 4.21
CA ASN A 123 -9.92 10.63 5.64
C ASN A 123 -8.96 11.67 6.26
N THR A 124 -8.94 11.75 7.59
CA THR A 124 -7.93 12.47 8.38
C THR A 124 -7.11 11.43 9.14
N VAL A 125 -5.79 11.45 8.96
CA VAL A 125 -4.86 10.65 9.73
C VAL A 125 -4.68 11.28 11.10
N ASP A 126 -4.95 10.49 12.13
CA ASP A 126 -4.71 10.83 13.53
C ASP A 126 -4.23 9.57 14.25
N THR A 127 -2.92 9.43 14.38
CA THR A 127 -2.27 8.26 14.99
C THR A 127 -1.88 8.49 16.44
N ARG A 128 -2.46 9.50 17.12
CA ARG A 128 -2.03 9.91 18.46
C ARG A 128 -2.33 8.87 19.53
N GLU A 129 -3.51 8.25 19.49
CA GLU A 129 -3.84 7.16 20.42
C GLU A 129 -3.04 5.91 20.11
N ASP A 130 -2.99 5.50 18.83
CA ASP A 130 -2.19 4.34 18.41
C ASP A 130 -0.72 4.49 18.80
N PHE A 131 -0.15 5.70 18.69
CA PHE A 131 1.23 5.95 19.12
C PHE A 131 1.44 5.73 20.63
N LYS A 132 0.49 6.11 21.49
CA LYS A 132 0.60 5.88 22.95
C LYS A 132 0.65 4.40 23.27
N ASP A 133 -0.07 3.59 22.51
CA ASP A 133 -0.14 2.14 22.67
C ASP A 133 0.94 1.39 21.87
N GLY A 134 1.79 2.11 21.12
CA GLY A 134 2.81 1.52 20.26
C GLY A 134 2.24 0.77 19.04
N LEU A 135 1.01 1.10 18.64
CA LEU A 135 0.25 0.45 17.57
C LEU A 135 0.45 1.14 16.22
N VAL A 136 0.03 0.43 15.18
CA VAL A 136 0.02 0.87 13.78
C VAL A 136 -1.39 1.27 13.37
N SER A 137 -1.53 2.39 12.67
CA SER A 137 -2.80 2.83 12.07
C SER A 137 -2.85 2.46 10.60
N TYR A 138 -4.02 2.06 10.10
CA TYR A 138 -4.25 1.89 8.67
C TYR A 138 -5.63 2.41 8.24
N TYR A 139 -5.70 2.90 7.01
CA TYR A 139 -6.93 3.43 6.42
C TYR A 139 -7.10 2.83 5.02
N GLU A 140 -8.33 2.47 4.66
CA GLU A 140 -8.63 1.75 3.42
C GLU A 140 -9.81 2.37 2.66
N VAL A 141 -9.59 2.69 1.38
CA VAL A 141 -10.64 3.08 0.43
C VAL A 141 -10.74 2.06 -0.68
N ILE A 142 -11.96 1.91 -1.18
CA ILE A 142 -12.19 1.45 -2.53
C ILE A 142 -12.72 2.63 -3.36
N VAL A 143 -12.05 2.90 -4.47
CA VAL A 143 -12.43 3.93 -5.45
C VAL A 143 -12.43 3.35 -6.86
N MET A 144 -13.16 3.98 -7.77
CA MET A 144 -12.98 3.79 -9.20
C MET A 144 -12.01 4.86 -9.70
N ALA A 145 -11.03 4.46 -10.51
CA ALA A 145 -10.16 5.41 -11.16
C ALA A 145 -10.88 6.06 -12.36
N HIS A 146 -10.81 7.38 -12.48
CA HIS A 146 -11.41 8.13 -13.60
C HIS A 146 -10.37 8.56 -14.65
N SER A 147 -9.13 8.13 -14.48
CA SER A 147 -8.02 8.50 -15.36
C SER A 147 -6.98 7.38 -15.44
N ARG A 148 -5.94 7.58 -16.25
CA ARG A 148 -4.79 6.66 -16.35
C ARG A 148 -3.82 6.76 -15.16
N MET A 149 -4.10 7.65 -14.22
CA MET A 149 -3.28 7.86 -13.04
C MET A 149 -4.17 8.06 -11.82
N LEU A 150 -3.92 7.28 -10.77
CA LEU A 150 -4.55 7.40 -9.46
C LEU A 150 -3.58 8.16 -8.55
N SER A 151 -4.05 9.26 -7.96
CA SER A 151 -3.25 10.10 -7.07
C SER A 151 -3.69 9.94 -5.62
N LEU A 152 -2.72 9.60 -4.75
CA LEU A 152 -2.89 9.56 -3.30
C LEU A 152 -2.04 10.68 -2.69
N CYS A 153 -2.67 11.66 -2.06
CA CYS A 153 -1.97 12.79 -1.47
C CYS A 153 -2.15 12.89 0.04
N LEU A 154 -1.07 13.26 0.72
CA LEU A 154 -1.09 13.68 2.13
C LEU A 154 -1.08 15.21 2.16
N ALA A 155 -2.04 15.83 2.85
CA ALA A 155 -2.22 17.28 2.88
C ALA A 155 -2.20 17.82 4.30
N ARG A 156 -1.49 18.92 4.50
CA ARG A 156 -1.52 19.64 5.79
C ARG A 156 -2.90 20.27 5.97
N ASN A 157 -3.41 20.24 7.19
CA ASN A 157 -4.65 20.89 7.60
C ASN A 157 -4.38 21.85 8.78
N GLN A 158 -5.43 22.47 9.33
CA GLN A 158 -5.32 23.43 10.43
C GLN A 158 -4.78 22.84 11.76
N HIS A 159 -4.79 21.50 11.90
CA HIS A 159 -4.29 20.77 13.06
C HIS A 159 -2.85 20.26 12.86
N THR A 160 -2.29 20.31 11.65
CA THR A 160 -0.95 19.78 11.38
C THR A 160 0.14 20.61 12.04
N ARG A 161 0.81 20.06 13.06
CA ARG A 161 1.92 20.71 13.78
C ARG A 161 3.30 20.28 13.31
N SER A 162 3.50 18.99 13.04
CA SER A 162 4.76 18.40 12.54
C SER A 162 4.61 17.90 11.10
N SER A 163 5.44 16.96 10.64
CA SER A 163 5.55 16.54 9.23
C SER A 163 4.61 15.37 8.92
N PRO A 164 3.62 15.50 8.01
CA PRO A 164 2.91 14.34 7.50
C PRO A 164 3.88 13.24 7.07
N PHE A 165 3.52 11.98 7.32
CA PHE A 165 4.40 10.83 7.10
C PHE A 165 3.60 9.64 6.60
N ILE A 166 4.27 8.63 6.07
CA ILE A 166 3.67 7.34 5.67
C ILE A 166 4.72 6.23 5.72
N SER A 167 4.34 5.06 6.20
CA SER A 167 5.23 3.89 6.37
C SER A 167 5.10 2.93 5.19
N ALA A 168 3.86 2.65 4.76
CA ALA A 168 3.62 1.80 3.59
C ALA A 168 2.32 2.20 2.87
N ILE A 169 2.25 1.85 1.59
CA ILE A 169 1.06 1.99 0.75
C ILE A 169 0.81 0.67 0.05
N GLU A 170 -0.43 0.21 0.01
CA GLU A 170 -0.85 -0.90 -0.82
C GLU A 170 -1.93 -0.41 -1.79
N VAL A 171 -1.75 -0.66 -3.09
CA VAL A 171 -2.74 -0.38 -4.12
C VAL A 171 -3.04 -1.66 -4.86
N HIS A 172 -4.24 -2.19 -4.67
CA HIS A 172 -4.70 -3.42 -5.32
C HIS A 172 -5.78 -3.10 -6.33
N HIS A 173 -5.63 -3.60 -7.55
CA HIS A 173 -6.72 -3.67 -8.52
C HIS A 173 -7.76 -4.67 -8.04
N LEU A 174 -9.02 -4.33 -8.18
CA LEU A 174 -10.14 -5.19 -7.81
C LEU A 174 -10.91 -5.60 -9.06
N GLU A 175 -11.35 -6.85 -9.10
CA GLU A 175 -12.23 -7.32 -10.17
C GLU A 175 -13.51 -6.48 -10.26
N GLY A 176 -13.94 -6.17 -11.47
CA GLY A 176 -15.11 -5.30 -11.70
C GLY A 176 -16.41 -5.80 -11.08
N SER A 177 -16.54 -7.11 -10.86
CA SER A 177 -17.67 -7.76 -10.19
C SER A 177 -17.78 -7.41 -8.70
N LEU A 178 -16.65 -7.11 -8.03
CA LEU A 178 -16.61 -6.77 -6.62
C LEU A 178 -17.27 -5.41 -6.37
N TYR A 179 -18.15 -5.34 -5.39
CA TYR A 179 -18.88 -4.11 -5.02
C TYR A 179 -19.70 -3.51 -6.18
N ASN A 180 -20.28 -4.33 -7.05
CA ASN A 180 -21.08 -3.88 -8.20
C ASN A 180 -22.37 -3.11 -7.84
N SER A 181 -22.83 -3.21 -6.59
CA SER A 181 -24.00 -2.49 -6.08
C SER A 181 -23.73 -1.00 -5.78
N THR A 182 -22.48 -0.56 -5.85
CA THR A 182 -22.08 0.82 -5.54
C THR A 182 -21.91 1.64 -6.82
N ASP A 183 -22.56 2.82 -6.86
CA ASP A 183 -22.32 3.84 -7.89
C ASP A 183 -21.02 4.59 -7.58
N PHE A 184 -19.90 4.07 -8.10
CA PHE A 184 -18.58 4.63 -7.88
C PHE A 184 -18.30 5.94 -8.63
N ASP A 185 -19.17 6.38 -9.55
CA ASP A 185 -19.06 7.72 -10.14
C ASP A 185 -19.41 8.81 -9.12
N LYS A 186 -20.08 8.46 -8.02
CA LYS A 186 -20.51 9.39 -6.97
C LYS A 186 -20.00 9.03 -5.58
N HIS A 187 -19.61 7.77 -5.36
CA HIS A 187 -19.28 7.27 -4.03
C HIS A 187 -17.95 6.53 -4.01
N ALA A 188 -17.33 6.52 -2.83
CA ALA A 188 -16.22 5.63 -2.49
C ALA A 188 -16.62 4.80 -1.29
N LEU A 189 -16.02 3.62 -1.12
CA LEU A 189 -16.21 2.81 0.08
C LEU A 189 -15.02 3.03 1.01
N VAL A 190 -15.28 3.44 2.24
CA VAL A 190 -14.25 3.57 3.29
C VAL A 190 -14.43 2.41 4.27
N THR A 191 -13.38 1.66 4.55
CA THR A 191 -13.48 0.56 5.53
C THR A 191 -13.75 1.12 6.91
N VAL A 192 -14.80 0.59 7.57
CA VAL A 192 -15.10 0.86 8.98
C VAL A 192 -14.57 -0.25 9.88
N ALA A 193 -14.77 -1.51 9.47
CA ALA A 193 -14.29 -2.68 10.18
C ALA A 193 -14.09 -3.84 9.20
N ARG A 194 -13.11 -4.70 9.51
CA ARG A 194 -12.96 -6.02 8.91
C ARG A 194 -12.99 -7.04 10.05
N SER A 195 -13.82 -8.06 9.91
CA SER A 195 -13.99 -9.08 10.94
C SER A 195 -13.97 -10.46 10.31
N THR A 196 -13.26 -11.39 10.95
CA THR A 196 -13.28 -12.81 10.61
C THR A 196 -14.10 -13.52 11.67
N PHE A 197 -15.02 -14.39 11.23
CA PHE A 197 -15.85 -15.18 12.13
C PHE A 197 -15.40 -16.64 12.08
N GLY A 198 -15.40 -17.32 13.23
CA GLY A 198 -15.19 -18.78 13.31
C GLY A 198 -13.73 -19.25 13.34
N SER A 199 -12.73 -18.35 13.41
CA SER A 199 -11.33 -18.72 13.63
C SER A 199 -10.92 -18.46 15.09
N ALA A 200 -10.21 -19.42 15.70
CA ALA A 200 -9.57 -19.25 17.00
C ALA A 200 -8.27 -18.41 16.92
N ASN A 201 -7.68 -18.30 15.72
CA ASN A 201 -6.51 -17.48 15.45
C ASN A 201 -6.98 -16.18 14.78
N ILE A 202 -6.83 -15.07 15.50
CA ILE A 202 -7.26 -13.72 15.11
C ILE A 202 -6.19 -13.11 14.20
N GLU A 203 -5.99 -13.69 13.03
CA GLU A 203 -5.37 -12.95 11.93
C GLU A 203 -6.50 -12.52 11.01
N ILE A 204 -6.64 -11.20 10.85
CA ILE A 204 -7.47 -10.65 9.79
C ILE A 204 -6.83 -11.11 8.50
N ILE A 205 -7.47 -12.07 7.81
CA ILE A 205 -7.01 -12.62 6.55
C ILE A 205 -6.78 -11.45 5.58
N GLY A 206 -5.51 -11.18 5.28
CA GLY A 206 -5.12 -10.30 4.19
C GLY A 206 -5.31 -11.00 2.84
N TYR A 207 -4.83 -10.41 1.78
CA TYR A 207 -4.67 -11.11 0.50
C TYR A 207 -3.49 -12.10 0.63
N GLU A 208 -3.71 -13.20 1.35
CA GLU A 208 -2.81 -14.35 1.34
C GLU A 208 -3.49 -15.49 0.57
N PHE A 209 -2.73 -16.02 -0.39
CA PHE A 209 -3.15 -17.11 -1.26
C PHE A 209 -3.32 -18.37 -0.42
N TYR A 210 -4.44 -19.07 -0.63
CA TYR A 210 -4.64 -20.40 -0.08
C TYR A 210 -3.52 -21.33 -0.60
N LEU A 211 -2.86 -22.04 0.34
CA LEU A 211 -1.96 -23.17 0.08
C LEU A 211 -2.64 -24.28 -0.74
#